data_AF-A0A959Q0H1-F1
#
_entry.id   AF-A0A959Q0H1-F1
#
_cell.length_a   1.000
_cell.length_b   1.000
_cell.length_c   1.000
_cell.angle_alpha   90.00
_cell.angle_beta   90.00
_cell.angle_gamma   90.00
#
_symmetry.space_group_name_H-M   'P 1'
#
loop_
_entity.id
_entity.type
_entity.pdbx_description
1 polymer ?
#
loop_
_entity_poly.entity_id
_entity_poly.type
_entity_poly.pdbx_seq_one_letter_code
_entity_poly.pdbx_strand_id
1 'polypeptide(L)'
;MKMKIKIRKTNLFICLVCLALLFIYCKNEEKIEDEIPEVLTKKIDSIGQFYIDQHKTGAISIAVVRGDSLLYNNAFGFADHDQKIPVTPDHYFLMASVSKLVGTVMVMKLVEEGKLSLDQTLAELLPDYTNLLQAGKITLRHLLSHTSGLLDYAIKLDTVYIETGKAPVRKDYMNFFAENDLLFEPGEYYAYSNSGFKLMEFIVEKATGNKFADEIDRIINDHGDLDLKLIAERINDPLMTEYFSYSDTALIPEEHWTWISGDGGMTTTSAGLARFAQKWSDGTLISKKSFVKMTTPFQLNSGISSGYGLGTRTGDFEGWYTVGHTGGNESTMAMMMYFPDRDISIAVFDNTDGSPTSTLSIIGYVALAVMDREEPMHENQTMSQLLKDSYAGFYDMYGYVTDKPDALEIYFDEEEQHMFRKYVGAQSKGQKLVFLGNDTFAIDPYMMDRLEFVRDASGNVVAYRNYWNGLFQRMGFKAD
;
A
#
# COMPACT_ATOMS: atom_id res chain seq x y z
N MET A 1 -51.40 -35.67 43.05
CA MET A 1 -50.40 -36.76 43.02
C MET A 1 -49.01 -36.14 42.93
N LYS A 2 -48.24 -36.06 44.04
CA LYS A 2 -46.91 -35.42 44.07
C LYS A 2 -45.87 -36.40 43.53
N MET A 3 -45.30 -36.12 42.36
CA MET A 3 -44.25 -36.96 41.76
C MET A 3 -42.89 -36.61 42.39
N LYS A 4 -42.41 -37.43 43.32
CA LYS A 4 -41.06 -37.33 43.87
C LYS A 4 -40.07 -37.89 42.84
N ILE A 5 -39.31 -37.01 42.18
CA ILE A 5 -38.19 -37.41 41.33
C ILE A 5 -37.07 -37.89 42.26
N LYS A 6 -36.87 -39.21 42.33
CA LYS A 6 -35.76 -39.85 43.03
C LYS A 6 -34.52 -39.77 42.12
N ILE A 7 -33.74 -38.71 42.24
CA ILE A 7 -32.42 -38.64 41.61
C ILE A 7 -31.53 -39.66 42.33
N ARG A 8 -31.10 -40.73 41.63
CA ARG A 8 -30.15 -41.71 42.18
C ARG A 8 -28.84 -40.99 42.48
N LYS A 9 -28.23 -41.23 43.66
CA LYS A 9 -26.97 -40.58 44.09
C LYS A 9 -25.86 -40.67 43.03
N THR A 10 -25.84 -41.73 42.24
CA THR A 10 -24.91 -41.92 41.11
C THR A 10 -25.07 -40.87 40.00
N ASN A 11 -26.31 -40.46 39.69
CA ASN A 11 -26.57 -39.44 38.65
C ASN A 11 -26.20 -38.03 39.13
N LEU A 12 -26.34 -37.75 40.43
CA LEU A 12 -25.91 -36.48 41.02
C LEU A 12 -24.38 -36.37 41.02
N PHE A 13 -23.67 -37.48 41.25
CA PHE A 13 -22.20 -37.52 41.20
C PHE A 13 -21.67 -37.33 39.77
N ILE A 14 -22.31 -37.96 38.77
CA ILE A 14 -21.94 -37.77 37.35
C ILE A 14 -22.19 -36.31 36.91
N CYS A 15 -23.33 -35.71 37.28
CA CYS A 15 -23.57 -34.30 36.98
C CYS A 15 -22.57 -33.35 37.65
N LEU A 16 -22.18 -33.62 38.90
CA LEU A 16 -21.18 -32.81 39.61
C LEU A 16 -19.78 -32.96 39.01
N VAL A 17 -19.41 -34.16 38.55
CA VAL A 17 -18.14 -34.40 37.86
C VAL A 17 -18.14 -33.74 36.47
N CYS A 18 -19.24 -33.79 35.72
CA CYS A 18 -19.36 -33.09 34.44
C CYS A 18 -19.33 -31.56 34.60
N LEU A 19 -19.98 -31.01 35.64
CA LEU A 19 -19.89 -29.58 35.97
C LEU A 19 -18.48 -29.17 36.43
N ALA A 20 -17.81 -30.00 37.23
CA ALA A 20 -16.42 -29.75 37.63
C ALA A 20 -15.45 -29.82 36.44
N LEU A 21 -15.66 -30.77 35.51
CA LEU A 21 -14.88 -30.87 34.28
C LEU A 21 -15.15 -29.69 33.32
N LEU A 22 -16.38 -29.19 33.25
CA LEU A 22 -16.72 -27.95 32.52
C LEU A 22 -16.06 -26.71 33.16
N PHE A 23 -15.99 -26.64 34.50
CA PHE A 23 -15.28 -25.56 35.20
C PHE A 23 -13.75 -25.65 35.07
N ILE A 24 -13.18 -26.86 34.94
CA ILE A 24 -11.75 -27.05 34.64
C ILE A 24 -11.47 -26.72 33.17
N TYR A 25 -12.37 -27.06 32.24
CA TYR A 25 -12.24 -26.72 30.83
C TYR A 25 -12.39 -25.21 30.57
N CYS A 26 -13.29 -24.52 31.29
CA CYS A 26 -13.41 -23.06 31.25
C CYS A 26 -12.28 -22.29 31.98
N LYS A 27 -11.44 -22.96 32.77
CA LYS A 27 -10.26 -22.33 33.41
C LYS A 27 -8.95 -22.54 32.64
N ASN A 28 -9.00 -23.30 31.55
CA ASN A 28 -7.87 -23.58 30.67
C ASN A 28 -8.04 -22.94 29.28
N GLU A 29 -8.74 -21.81 29.19
CA GLU A 29 -8.33 -20.81 28.19
C GLU A 29 -6.97 -20.30 28.66
N GLU A 30 -5.90 -20.93 28.16
CA GLU A 30 -4.60 -20.26 28.10
C GLU A 30 -4.89 -18.89 27.47
N LYS A 31 -4.70 -17.82 28.25
CA LYS A 31 -4.39 -16.52 27.68
C LYS A 31 -3.17 -16.78 26.80
N ILE A 32 -3.39 -16.91 25.49
CA ILE A 32 -2.32 -16.82 24.52
C ILE A 32 -1.68 -15.47 24.82
N GLU A 33 -0.42 -15.49 25.25
CA GLU A 33 0.32 -14.27 25.51
C GLU A 33 0.25 -13.39 24.25
N ASP A 34 -0.42 -12.24 24.37
CA ASP A 34 -0.56 -11.22 23.32
C ASP A 34 0.77 -10.48 23.03
N GLU A 35 1.88 -10.93 23.62
CA GLU A 35 3.21 -10.41 23.36
C GLU A 35 3.95 -11.32 22.37
N ILE A 36 4.57 -10.70 21.38
CA ILE A 36 5.53 -11.41 20.54
C ILE A 36 6.62 -12.01 21.43
N PRO A 37 7.03 -13.29 21.23
CA PRO A 37 8.13 -13.87 21.98
C PRO A 37 9.36 -12.96 21.93
N GLU A 38 10.08 -12.80 23.05
CA GLU A 38 11.26 -11.93 23.15
C GLU A 38 12.27 -12.15 22.00
N VAL A 39 12.36 -13.38 21.51
CA VAL A 39 13.19 -13.78 20.36
C VAL A 39 12.77 -13.06 19.08
N LEU A 40 11.47 -12.96 18.79
CA LEU A 40 10.94 -12.29 17.61
C LEU A 40 11.02 -10.76 17.75
N THR A 41 10.84 -10.19 18.95
CA THR A 41 11.13 -8.77 19.23
C THR A 41 12.59 -8.45 18.89
N LYS A 42 13.55 -9.23 19.40
CA LYS A 42 14.98 -9.05 19.09
C LYS A 42 15.29 -9.18 17.60
N LYS A 43 14.60 -10.08 16.89
CA LYS A 43 14.75 -10.25 15.43
C LYS A 43 14.28 -9.00 14.70
N ILE A 44 13.11 -8.46 15.03
CA ILE A 44 12.59 -7.22 14.43
C ILE A 44 13.48 -6.03 14.78
N ASP A 45 13.93 -5.92 16.03
CA ASP A 45 14.87 -4.87 16.46
C ASP A 45 16.17 -4.91 15.65
N SER A 46 16.72 -6.10 15.40
CA SER A 46 17.93 -6.25 14.59
C SER A 46 17.74 -5.83 13.14
N ILE A 47 16.55 -6.03 12.57
CA ILE A 47 16.22 -5.56 11.21
C ILE A 47 16.21 -4.03 11.19
N GLY A 48 15.47 -3.39 12.10
CA GLY A 48 15.41 -1.92 12.17
C GLY A 48 16.79 -1.29 12.40
N GLN A 49 17.55 -1.81 13.36
CA GLN A 49 18.88 -1.29 13.69
C GLN A 49 19.88 -1.48 12.55
N PHE A 50 19.87 -2.63 11.85
CA PHE A 50 20.76 -2.89 10.72
C PHE A 50 20.68 -1.79 9.64
N TYR A 51 19.46 -1.31 9.37
CA TYR A 51 19.22 -0.28 8.36
C TYR A 51 19.60 1.13 8.83
N ILE A 52 19.41 1.46 10.10
CA ILE A 52 19.93 2.70 10.69
C ILE A 52 21.47 2.73 10.66
N ASP A 53 22.11 1.59 10.96
CA ASP A 53 23.58 1.46 10.98
C ASP A 53 24.23 1.61 9.59
N GLN A 54 23.46 1.55 8.50
CA GLN A 54 23.95 1.90 7.16
C GLN A 54 24.18 3.41 6.98
N HIS A 55 23.67 4.24 7.90
CA HIS A 55 23.72 5.72 7.86
C HIS A 55 23.07 6.33 6.61
N LYS A 56 22.04 5.66 6.08
CA LYS A 56 21.28 6.10 4.90
C LYS A 56 19.81 6.36 5.18
N THR A 57 19.41 6.28 6.44
CA THR A 57 18.05 6.46 6.93
C THR A 57 18.13 7.19 8.26
N GLY A 58 17.36 8.26 8.42
CA GLY A 58 17.33 9.06 9.65
C GLY A 58 16.60 8.34 10.81
N ALA A 59 15.43 7.80 10.53
CA ALA A 59 14.56 7.12 11.48
C ALA A 59 13.67 6.08 10.80
N ILE A 60 13.38 5.01 11.56
CA ILE A 60 12.46 3.94 11.19
C ILE A 60 11.47 3.75 12.35
N SER A 61 10.19 3.54 12.04
CA SER A 61 9.19 3.13 13.03
C SER A 61 8.42 1.92 12.52
N ILE A 62 8.29 0.87 13.34
CA ILE A 62 7.71 -0.41 12.97
C ILE A 62 6.64 -0.79 13.98
N ALA A 63 5.46 -1.15 13.49
CA ALA A 63 4.40 -1.73 14.31
C ALA A 63 3.83 -3.00 13.68
N VAL A 64 3.50 -3.98 14.53
CA VAL A 64 2.81 -5.21 14.16
C VAL A 64 1.57 -5.34 15.03
N VAL A 65 0.42 -5.55 14.41
CA VAL A 65 -0.87 -5.73 15.07
C VAL A 65 -1.48 -7.06 14.63
N ARG A 66 -2.10 -7.79 15.56
CA ARG A 66 -2.95 -8.95 15.26
C ARG A 66 -4.28 -8.81 15.98
N GLY A 67 -5.39 -8.73 15.24
CA GLY A 67 -6.67 -8.32 15.82
C GLY A 67 -6.54 -6.97 16.53
N ASP A 68 -7.03 -6.85 17.75
CA ASP A 68 -6.88 -5.62 18.55
C ASP A 68 -5.51 -5.53 19.29
N SER A 69 -4.71 -6.59 19.28
CA SER A 69 -3.43 -6.69 20.02
C SER A 69 -2.28 -6.04 19.26
N LEU A 70 -1.59 -5.09 19.91
CA LEU A 70 -0.33 -4.52 19.41
C LEU A 70 0.82 -5.44 19.81
N LEU A 71 1.24 -6.26 18.86
CA LEU A 71 2.22 -7.31 19.05
C LEU A 71 3.66 -6.78 19.15
N TYR A 72 3.96 -5.71 18.41
CA TYR A 72 5.26 -5.04 18.41
C TYR A 72 5.08 -3.56 18.07
N ASN A 73 5.85 -2.70 18.70
CA ASN A 73 5.90 -1.27 18.40
C ASN A 73 7.23 -0.69 18.86
N ASN A 74 8.11 -0.35 17.92
CA ASN A 74 9.41 0.22 18.24
C ASN A 74 9.88 1.17 17.14
N ALA A 75 10.83 2.04 17.48
CA ALA A 75 11.42 2.99 16.55
C ALA A 75 12.93 3.11 16.74
N PHE A 76 13.64 3.46 15.67
CA PHE A 76 15.10 3.47 15.59
C PHE A 76 15.57 4.75 14.89
N GLY A 77 16.69 5.34 15.34
CA GLY A 77 17.23 6.57 14.75
C GLY A 77 16.74 7.84 15.43
N PHE A 78 16.57 8.92 14.67
CA PHE A 78 16.32 10.27 15.19
C PHE A 78 15.12 10.94 14.53
N ALA A 79 14.20 11.47 15.34
CA ALA A 79 13.07 12.28 14.87
C ALA A 79 13.52 13.69 14.41
N ASP A 80 14.59 14.19 15.02
CA ASP A 80 15.33 15.40 14.62
C ASP A 80 16.81 15.04 14.62
N HIS A 81 17.42 15.09 13.44
CA HIS A 81 18.80 14.62 13.25
C HIS A 81 19.83 15.61 13.81
N ASP A 82 19.59 16.91 13.68
CA ASP A 82 20.52 17.95 14.11
C ASP A 82 20.55 18.10 15.64
N GLN A 83 19.39 18.01 16.29
CA GLN A 83 19.25 18.03 17.75
C GLN A 83 19.50 16.66 18.39
N LYS A 84 19.61 15.60 17.57
CA LYS A 84 19.77 14.20 18.01
C LYS A 84 18.64 13.76 18.94
N ILE A 85 17.42 14.15 18.63
CA ILE A 85 16.23 13.72 19.37
C ILE A 85 15.91 12.29 18.91
N PRO A 86 16.00 11.27 19.79
CA PRO A 86 15.68 9.91 19.41
C PRO A 86 14.23 9.81 18.97
N VAL A 87 13.98 9.10 17.89
CA VAL A 87 12.60 8.79 17.52
C VAL A 87 11.99 7.82 18.53
N THR A 88 10.69 7.94 18.75
CA THR A 88 9.91 7.03 19.61
C THR A 88 8.69 6.54 18.85
N PRO A 89 8.03 5.47 19.31
CA PRO A 89 6.81 4.97 18.69
C PRO A 89 5.63 5.95 18.68
N ASP A 90 5.70 7.02 19.47
CA ASP A 90 4.67 8.07 19.56
C ASP A 90 4.88 9.20 18.54
N HIS A 91 6.00 9.19 17.81
CA HIS A 91 6.24 10.18 16.76
C HIS A 91 5.38 9.92 15.53
N TYR A 92 4.96 11.00 14.89
CA TYR A 92 4.13 10.98 13.70
C TYR A 92 4.98 11.06 12.44
N PHE A 93 4.59 10.27 11.45
CA PHE A 93 5.21 10.21 10.14
C PHE A 93 4.17 10.49 9.05
N LEU A 94 4.63 10.99 7.91
CA LEU A 94 3.83 11.24 6.73
C LEU A 94 3.60 9.91 6.01
N MET A 95 2.34 9.64 5.72
CA MET A 95 1.89 8.42 5.06
C MET A 95 2.18 8.41 3.57
N ALA A 96 2.50 9.58 3.00
CA ALA A 96 2.60 9.78 1.57
C ALA A 96 1.40 9.09 0.88
N SER A 97 1.64 8.34 -0.19
CA SER A 97 0.57 7.69 -0.96
C SER A 97 -0.23 6.62 -0.21
N VAL A 98 0.15 6.18 1.00
CA VAL A 98 -0.76 5.36 1.84
C VAL A 98 -2.04 6.15 2.21
N SER A 99 -2.00 7.49 2.18
CA SER A 99 -3.17 8.37 2.35
C SER A 99 -4.33 8.02 1.38
N LYS A 100 -4.02 7.53 0.18
CA LYS A 100 -5.00 7.13 -0.84
C LYS A 100 -5.94 6.03 -0.35
N LEU A 101 -5.41 5.10 0.43
CA LEU A 101 -6.17 4.03 1.06
C LEU A 101 -7.25 4.59 1.98
N VAL A 102 -6.86 5.50 2.87
CA VAL A 102 -7.75 6.16 3.83
C VAL A 102 -8.79 7.01 3.12
N GLY A 103 -8.38 7.81 2.14
CA GLY A 103 -9.30 8.59 1.32
C GLY A 103 -10.32 7.72 0.59
N THR A 104 -9.93 6.53 0.14
CA THR A 104 -10.86 5.58 -0.46
C THR A 104 -11.83 4.99 0.56
N VAL A 105 -11.40 4.70 1.80
CA VAL A 105 -12.31 4.31 2.88
C VAL A 105 -13.37 5.39 3.12
N MET A 106 -12.98 6.66 3.11
CA MET A 106 -13.93 7.79 3.22
C MET A 106 -14.94 7.79 2.07
N VAL A 107 -14.50 7.61 0.83
CA VAL A 107 -15.40 7.48 -0.33
C VAL A 107 -16.35 6.29 -0.16
N MET A 108 -15.84 5.13 0.23
CA MET A 108 -16.66 3.93 0.40
C MET A 108 -17.69 4.11 1.52
N LYS A 109 -17.35 4.81 2.60
CA LYS A 109 -18.32 5.20 3.63
C LYS A 109 -19.43 6.07 3.06
N LEU A 110 -19.08 7.08 2.27
CA LEU A 110 -20.06 7.95 1.60
C LEU A 110 -20.92 7.20 0.57
N VAL A 111 -20.38 6.16 -0.06
CA VAL A 111 -21.15 5.23 -0.92
C VAL A 111 -22.16 4.43 -0.09
N GLU A 112 -21.77 3.92 1.07
CA GLU A 112 -22.67 3.22 1.99
C GLU A 112 -23.77 4.14 2.55
N GLU A 113 -23.44 5.41 2.80
CA GLU A 113 -24.40 6.45 3.19
C GLU A 113 -25.32 6.89 2.02
N GLY A 114 -25.09 6.40 0.80
CA GLY A 114 -25.88 6.74 -0.38
C GLY A 114 -25.62 8.15 -0.94
N LYS A 115 -24.55 8.82 -0.50
CA LYS A 115 -24.15 10.16 -0.95
C LYS A 115 -23.34 10.13 -2.24
N LEU A 116 -22.60 9.04 -2.46
CA LEU A 116 -21.79 8.80 -3.64
C LEU A 116 -22.15 7.48 -4.29
N SER A 117 -21.85 7.36 -5.58
CA SER A 117 -21.78 6.10 -6.30
C SER A 117 -20.47 6.06 -7.08
N LEU A 118 -19.81 4.90 -7.05
CA LEU A 118 -18.56 4.70 -7.77
C LEU A 118 -18.70 4.89 -9.28
N ASP A 119 -19.91 4.73 -9.83
CA ASP A 119 -20.17 4.82 -11.26
C ASP A 119 -20.67 6.20 -11.68
N GLN A 120 -20.75 7.17 -10.75
CA GLN A 120 -20.97 8.58 -11.09
C GLN A 120 -19.78 9.14 -11.85
N THR A 121 -20.09 9.95 -12.84
CA THR A 121 -19.13 10.65 -13.68
C THR A 121 -18.60 11.92 -13.00
N LEU A 122 -17.43 12.41 -13.42
CA LEU A 122 -16.93 13.70 -12.95
C LEU A 122 -17.89 14.86 -13.28
N ALA A 123 -18.64 14.78 -14.38
CA ALA A 123 -19.63 15.80 -14.73
C ALA A 123 -20.74 15.92 -13.67
N GLU A 124 -21.14 14.79 -13.07
CA GLU A 124 -22.14 14.77 -11.98
C GLU A 124 -21.53 15.21 -10.64
N LEU A 125 -20.28 14.79 -10.37
CA LEU A 125 -19.63 14.99 -9.07
C LEU A 125 -19.00 16.39 -8.93
N LEU A 126 -18.46 16.94 -10.00
CA LEU A 126 -17.73 18.21 -10.05
C LEU A 126 -18.19 19.05 -11.25
N PRO A 127 -19.34 19.75 -11.16
CA PRO A 127 -19.88 20.55 -12.26
C PRO A 127 -18.99 21.74 -12.69
N ASP A 128 -17.98 22.09 -11.89
CA ASP A 128 -16.96 23.09 -12.21
C ASP A 128 -15.80 22.54 -13.06
N TYR A 129 -15.80 21.23 -13.36
CA TYR A 129 -14.86 20.62 -14.29
C TYR A 129 -15.22 20.99 -15.74
N THR A 130 -14.40 21.85 -16.36
CA THR A 130 -14.77 22.54 -17.61
C THR A 130 -14.60 21.70 -18.87
N ASN A 131 -13.74 20.68 -18.86
CA ASN A 131 -13.60 19.75 -19.98
C ASN A 131 -14.69 18.67 -19.92
N LEU A 132 -15.87 19.01 -20.45
CA LEU A 132 -17.08 18.18 -20.38
C LEU A 132 -16.94 16.81 -21.06
N LEU A 133 -16.06 16.70 -22.07
CA LEU A 133 -15.83 15.43 -22.77
C LEU A 133 -15.13 14.42 -21.84
N GLN A 134 -14.07 14.85 -21.15
CA GLN A 134 -13.41 14.01 -20.14
C GLN A 134 -14.36 13.76 -18.96
N ALA A 135 -15.06 14.82 -18.51
CA ALA A 135 -15.92 14.75 -17.34
C ALA A 135 -17.05 13.73 -17.47
N GLY A 136 -17.60 13.56 -18.68
CA GLY A 136 -18.66 12.58 -18.96
C GLY A 136 -18.19 11.13 -19.10
N LYS A 137 -16.88 10.87 -19.18
CA LYS A 137 -16.30 9.53 -19.35
C LYS A 137 -15.66 8.98 -18.08
N ILE A 138 -15.02 9.85 -17.30
CA ILE A 138 -14.28 9.45 -16.09
C ILE A 138 -15.27 9.26 -14.95
N THR A 139 -15.25 8.08 -14.31
CA THR A 139 -16.06 7.78 -13.13
C THR A 139 -15.20 7.85 -11.86
N LEU A 140 -15.84 7.98 -10.70
CA LEU A 140 -15.15 7.89 -9.41
C LEU A 140 -14.38 6.56 -9.27
N ARG A 141 -14.92 5.45 -9.79
CA ARG A 141 -14.23 4.16 -9.86
C ARG A 141 -12.91 4.26 -10.63
N HIS A 142 -12.91 4.93 -11.78
CA HIS A 142 -11.69 5.10 -12.59
C HIS A 142 -10.61 5.90 -11.86
N LEU A 143 -11.01 6.92 -11.08
CA LEU A 143 -10.06 7.69 -10.26
C LEU A 143 -9.38 6.80 -9.21
N LEU A 144 -10.19 6.04 -8.47
CA LEU A 144 -9.70 5.22 -7.35
C LEU A 144 -8.91 3.99 -7.78
N SER A 145 -9.10 3.51 -9.02
CA SER A 145 -8.37 2.36 -9.55
C SER A 145 -7.17 2.72 -10.44
N HIS A 146 -6.84 4.01 -10.57
CA HIS A 146 -5.79 4.50 -11.47
C HIS A 146 -6.02 4.09 -12.94
N THR A 147 -7.27 4.15 -13.39
CA THR A 147 -7.67 3.81 -14.77
C THR A 147 -8.40 4.96 -15.46
N SER A 148 -8.25 6.19 -14.97
CA SER A 148 -8.92 7.38 -15.54
C SER A 148 -8.27 7.93 -16.82
N GLY A 149 -7.00 7.57 -17.08
CA GLY A 149 -6.20 8.19 -18.13
C GLY A 149 -5.71 9.61 -17.82
N LEU A 150 -6.00 10.15 -16.63
CA LEU A 150 -5.57 11.51 -16.26
C LEU A 150 -4.04 11.58 -16.11
N LEU A 151 -3.44 12.56 -16.78
CA LEU A 151 -2.06 12.96 -16.55
C LEU A 151 -1.85 13.29 -15.06
N ASP A 152 -0.74 12.84 -14.49
CA ASP A 152 -0.41 13.16 -13.09
C ASP A 152 -0.04 14.65 -12.96
N TYR A 153 -0.74 15.39 -12.11
CA TYR A 153 -0.49 16.82 -11.91
C TYR A 153 0.89 17.09 -11.33
N ALA A 154 1.44 16.12 -10.59
CA ALA A 154 2.71 16.24 -9.89
C ALA A 154 3.85 16.63 -10.85
N ILE A 155 3.80 16.15 -12.10
CA ILE A 155 4.83 16.43 -13.12
C ILE A 155 4.94 17.91 -13.50
N LYS A 156 3.96 18.75 -13.14
CA LYS A 156 3.91 20.17 -13.51
C LYS A 156 3.69 21.08 -12.32
N LEU A 157 2.71 20.79 -11.46
CA LEU A 157 2.38 21.69 -10.35
C LEU A 157 3.46 21.64 -9.25
N ASP A 158 4.09 20.49 -9.04
CA ASP A 158 5.16 20.36 -8.07
C ASP A 158 6.39 21.15 -8.53
N THR A 159 6.72 21.10 -9.83
CA THR A 159 7.76 21.94 -10.41
C THR A 159 7.47 23.42 -10.22
N VAL A 160 6.23 23.86 -10.45
CA VAL A 160 5.84 25.26 -10.19
C VAL A 160 6.02 25.64 -8.72
N TYR A 161 5.68 24.74 -7.79
CA TYR A 161 5.92 24.96 -6.37
C TYR A 161 7.41 25.05 -6.05
N ILE A 162 8.24 24.13 -6.54
CA ILE A 162 9.70 24.12 -6.34
C ILE A 162 10.33 25.42 -6.88
N GLU A 163 9.92 25.89 -8.07
CA GLU A 163 10.49 27.07 -8.69
C GLU A 163 10.02 28.40 -8.07
N THR A 164 8.82 28.43 -7.48
CA THR A 164 8.18 29.71 -7.09
C THR A 164 7.80 29.81 -5.62
N GLY A 165 7.83 28.70 -4.87
CA GLY A 165 7.33 28.57 -3.50
C GLY A 165 5.81 28.69 -3.36
N LYS A 166 5.05 28.77 -4.46
CA LYS A 166 3.60 28.97 -4.44
C LYS A 166 2.88 27.64 -4.52
N ALA A 167 2.24 27.26 -3.42
CA ALA A 167 1.41 26.06 -3.37
C ALA A 167 0.22 26.18 -4.35
N PRO A 168 -0.09 25.11 -5.11
CA PRO A 168 -1.24 25.10 -6.01
C PRO A 168 -2.56 25.20 -5.23
N VAL A 169 -3.49 25.99 -5.74
CA VAL A 169 -4.86 26.06 -5.22
C VAL A 169 -5.81 25.28 -6.13
N ARG A 170 -7.05 25.00 -5.67
CA ARG A 170 -8.08 24.25 -6.44
C ARG A 170 -8.14 24.66 -7.92
N LYS A 171 -8.11 25.96 -8.20
CA LYS A 171 -8.19 26.49 -9.57
C LYS A 171 -7.03 25.99 -10.46
N ASP A 172 -5.82 25.88 -9.92
CA ASP A 172 -4.64 25.41 -10.66
C ASP A 172 -4.82 23.94 -11.06
N TYR A 173 -5.34 23.11 -10.15
CA TYR A 173 -5.68 21.73 -10.45
C TYR A 173 -6.79 21.59 -11.49
N MET A 174 -7.90 22.31 -11.32
CA MET A 174 -9.04 22.23 -12.25
C MET A 174 -8.63 22.69 -13.67
N ASN A 175 -7.79 23.72 -13.76
CA ASN A 175 -7.18 24.15 -15.03
C ASN A 175 -6.26 23.07 -15.59
N PHE A 176 -5.36 22.51 -14.76
CA PHE A 176 -4.46 21.45 -15.19
C PHE A 176 -5.23 20.26 -15.78
N PHE A 177 -6.28 19.78 -15.10
CA PHE A 177 -7.06 18.65 -15.59
C PHE A 177 -7.82 18.98 -16.87
N ALA A 178 -8.37 20.19 -16.98
CA ALA A 178 -9.14 20.57 -18.16
C ALA A 178 -8.29 20.83 -19.41
N GLU A 179 -7.06 21.32 -19.24
CA GLU A 179 -6.14 21.73 -20.30
C GLU A 179 -5.26 20.59 -20.85
N ASN A 180 -5.14 19.46 -20.12
CA ASN A 180 -4.33 18.33 -20.56
C ASN A 180 -5.21 17.17 -21.05
N ASP A 181 -4.78 16.54 -22.13
CA ASP A 181 -5.45 15.36 -22.69
C ASP A 181 -5.26 14.13 -21.81
N LEU A 182 -6.19 13.18 -21.95
CA LEU A 182 -6.03 11.86 -21.34
C LEU A 182 -4.92 11.08 -22.06
N LEU A 183 -4.16 10.33 -21.27
CA LEU A 183 -3.12 9.42 -21.75
C LEU A 183 -3.72 8.23 -22.54
N PHE A 184 -4.95 7.84 -22.19
CA PHE A 184 -5.72 6.75 -22.78
C PHE A 184 -7.20 6.88 -22.38
N GLU A 185 -8.10 6.12 -23.00
CA GLU A 185 -9.52 6.18 -22.61
C GLU A 185 -9.77 5.48 -21.27
N PRO A 186 -10.69 5.98 -20.42
CA PRO A 186 -10.90 5.40 -19.10
C PRO A 186 -11.19 3.89 -19.13
N GLY A 187 -10.46 3.14 -18.29
CA GLY A 187 -10.53 1.68 -18.18
C GLY A 187 -9.60 0.91 -19.13
N GLU A 188 -8.94 1.55 -20.10
CA GLU A 188 -8.06 0.83 -21.06
C GLU A 188 -6.77 0.32 -20.42
N TYR A 189 -6.08 1.17 -19.66
CA TYR A 189 -4.81 0.86 -19.02
C TYR A 189 -4.81 1.21 -17.53
N TYR A 190 -3.81 0.70 -16.82
CA TYR A 190 -3.47 1.14 -15.47
C TYR A 190 -2.31 2.14 -15.56
N ALA A 191 -2.51 3.34 -15.03
CA ALA A 191 -1.45 4.33 -14.87
C ALA A 191 -1.66 5.09 -13.56
N TYR A 192 -0.71 4.88 -12.64
CA TYR A 192 -0.72 5.56 -11.35
C TYR A 192 -0.72 7.08 -11.54
N SER A 193 -1.59 7.78 -10.80
CA SER A 193 -1.78 9.22 -10.96
C SER A 193 -2.32 9.84 -9.68
N ASN A 194 -1.60 10.82 -9.13
CA ASN A 194 -2.06 11.59 -7.96
C ASN A 194 -3.31 12.44 -8.29
N SER A 195 -3.48 12.83 -9.55
CA SER A 195 -4.67 13.56 -10.05
C SER A 195 -5.99 12.90 -9.69
N GLY A 196 -6.07 11.57 -9.77
CA GLY A 196 -7.28 10.84 -9.41
C GLY A 196 -7.66 11.05 -7.95
N PHE A 197 -6.67 11.07 -7.06
CA PHE A 197 -6.89 11.20 -5.63
C PHE A 197 -7.05 12.65 -5.17
N LYS A 198 -6.45 13.61 -5.89
CA LYS A 198 -6.77 15.03 -5.71
C LYS A 198 -8.22 15.35 -6.09
N LEU A 199 -8.72 14.77 -7.19
CA LEU A 199 -10.13 14.88 -7.54
C LEU A 199 -11.04 14.16 -6.53
N MET A 200 -10.62 13.00 -6.00
CA MET A 200 -11.36 12.30 -4.93
C MET A 200 -11.57 13.19 -3.71
N GLU A 201 -10.52 13.89 -3.26
CA GLU A 201 -10.62 14.87 -2.16
C GLU A 201 -11.69 15.93 -2.46
N PHE A 202 -11.63 16.55 -3.64
CA PHE A 202 -12.62 17.54 -4.07
C PHE A 202 -14.05 16.97 -4.12
N ILE A 203 -14.20 15.71 -4.48
CA ILE A 203 -15.50 15.01 -4.54
C ILE A 203 -16.03 14.76 -3.13
N VAL A 204 -15.18 14.35 -2.18
CA VAL A 204 -15.56 14.18 -0.77
C VAL A 204 -16.06 15.50 -0.19
N GLU A 205 -15.32 16.59 -0.38
CA GLU A 205 -15.74 17.92 0.10
C GLU A 205 -17.04 18.37 -0.55
N LYS A 206 -17.19 18.15 -1.86
CA LYS A 206 -18.39 18.53 -2.59
C LYS A 206 -19.62 17.75 -2.15
N ALA A 207 -19.49 16.45 -1.91
CA ALA A 207 -20.59 15.57 -1.54
C ALA A 207 -21.07 15.77 -0.09
N THR A 208 -20.16 16.22 0.78
CA THR A 208 -20.46 16.40 2.21
C THR A 208 -20.74 17.85 2.58
N GLY A 209 -20.13 18.81 1.88
CA GLY A 209 -20.10 20.22 2.26
C GLY A 209 -19.08 20.54 3.37
N ASN A 210 -18.34 19.53 3.86
CA ASN A 210 -17.34 19.66 4.92
C ASN A 210 -15.94 19.80 4.32
N LYS A 211 -14.97 20.25 5.13
CA LYS A 211 -13.56 20.18 4.72
C LYS A 211 -13.10 18.73 4.74
N PHE A 212 -12.11 18.41 3.90
CA PHE A 212 -11.57 17.06 3.85
C PHE A 212 -11.03 16.57 5.21
N ALA A 213 -10.32 17.44 5.96
CA ALA A 213 -9.82 17.13 7.30
C ALA A 213 -10.94 16.76 8.31
N ASP A 214 -12.05 17.49 8.29
CA ASP A 214 -13.19 17.22 9.18
C ASP A 214 -13.81 15.83 8.90
N GLU A 215 -13.77 15.37 7.65
CA GLU A 215 -14.25 14.03 7.29
C GLU A 215 -13.26 12.92 7.67
N ILE A 216 -11.96 13.21 7.81
CA ILE A 216 -10.99 12.25 8.37
C ILE A 216 -11.40 11.96 9.82
N ASP A 217 -11.66 13.00 10.62
CA ASP A 217 -12.08 12.82 12.00
C ASP A 217 -13.40 12.05 12.10
N ARG A 218 -14.44 12.51 11.38
CA ARG A 218 -15.78 11.92 11.42
C ARG A 218 -15.82 10.47 10.96
N ILE A 219 -15.10 10.12 9.89
CA ILE A 219 -15.19 8.79 9.28
C ILE A 219 -14.15 7.83 9.84
N ILE A 220 -12.99 8.32 10.28
CA ILE A 220 -11.83 7.48 10.64
C ILE A 220 -11.54 7.58 12.14
N ASN A 221 -11.22 8.77 12.67
CA ASN A 221 -10.72 8.90 14.04
C ASN A 221 -11.82 8.70 15.12
N ASP A 222 -13.08 9.00 14.82
CA ASP A 222 -14.22 8.72 15.72
C ASP A 222 -14.43 7.21 16.00
N HIS A 223 -13.71 6.34 15.28
CA HIS A 223 -13.88 4.90 15.29
C HIS A 223 -12.62 4.13 15.74
N GLY A 224 -11.63 4.81 16.31
CA GLY A 224 -10.46 4.16 16.91
C GLY A 224 -9.34 5.14 17.23
N ASP A 225 -8.37 4.65 18.00
CA ASP A 225 -7.16 5.41 18.33
C ASP A 225 -6.16 5.33 17.17
N LEU A 226 -6.49 6.02 16.08
CA LEU A 226 -5.71 6.03 14.83
C LEU A 226 -4.98 7.37 14.62
N ASP A 227 -5.52 8.46 15.16
CA ASP A 227 -4.98 9.83 15.14
C ASP A 227 -4.46 10.31 13.76
N LEU A 228 -5.23 10.05 12.70
CA LEU A 228 -4.89 10.51 11.36
C LEU A 228 -5.19 12.00 11.21
N LYS A 229 -4.21 12.78 10.75
CA LYS A 229 -4.40 14.21 10.43
C LYS A 229 -3.67 14.60 9.16
N LEU A 230 -4.09 15.68 8.52
CA LEU A 230 -3.31 16.27 7.44
C LEU A 230 -2.03 16.88 7.99
N ILE A 231 -0.95 16.82 7.20
CA ILE A 231 0.34 17.40 7.55
C ILE A 231 0.24 18.91 7.81
N ALA A 232 -0.65 19.61 7.11
CA ALA A 232 -0.98 21.02 7.35
C ALA A 232 -1.42 21.30 8.81
N GLU A 233 -2.07 20.34 9.45
CA GLU A 233 -2.59 20.46 10.82
C GLU A 233 -1.58 20.00 11.88
N ARG A 234 -0.53 19.28 11.46
CA ARG A 234 0.46 18.65 12.35
C ARG A 234 1.89 19.17 12.19
N ILE A 235 2.16 20.04 11.21
CA ILE A 235 3.52 20.55 10.93
C ILE A 235 4.22 21.21 12.12
N ASN A 236 3.47 21.78 13.07
CA ASN A 236 4.01 22.41 14.28
C ASN A 236 3.94 21.50 15.52
N ASP A 237 3.53 20.24 15.38
CA ASP A 237 3.49 19.28 16.46
C ASP A 237 4.93 18.83 16.79
N PRO A 238 5.38 18.91 18.05
CA PRO A 238 6.74 18.51 18.43
C PRO A 238 7.02 17.01 18.25
N LEU A 239 5.99 16.19 18.06
CA LEU A 239 6.13 14.75 17.75
C LEU A 239 6.16 14.47 16.25
N MET A 240 5.99 15.47 15.39
CA MET A 240 6.13 15.32 13.95
C MET A 240 7.61 15.11 13.60
N THR A 241 7.94 14.04 12.86
CA THR A 241 9.33 13.81 12.45
C THR A 241 9.78 14.77 11.35
N GLU A 242 11.05 15.13 11.35
CA GLU A 242 11.73 15.70 10.18
C GLU A 242 11.86 14.64 9.07
N TYR A 243 11.98 15.09 7.82
CA TYR A 243 12.21 14.25 6.66
C TYR A 243 13.50 14.61 5.95
N PHE A 244 14.09 13.62 5.29
CA PHE A 244 15.39 13.75 4.68
C PHE A 244 15.40 13.19 3.26
N SER A 245 15.97 13.92 2.31
CA SER A 245 16.48 13.31 1.09
C SER A 245 17.87 12.72 1.38
N TYR A 246 18.21 11.60 0.72
CA TYR A 246 19.56 11.04 0.81
C TYR A 246 20.40 11.43 -0.40
N SER A 247 21.43 12.25 -0.18
CA SER A 247 22.57 12.34 -1.10
C SER A 247 23.54 11.20 -0.80
N ASP A 248 24.29 10.70 -1.79
CA ASP A 248 25.22 9.55 -1.68
C ASP A 248 26.13 9.54 -0.42
N THR A 249 26.31 10.68 0.25
CA THR A 249 27.10 10.82 1.47
C THR A 249 26.38 11.43 2.68
N ALA A 250 25.15 11.92 2.56
CA ALA A 250 24.49 12.65 3.64
C ALA A 250 22.95 12.67 3.54
N LEU A 251 22.31 12.65 4.71
CA LEU A 251 20.91 13.03 4.90
C LEU A 251 20.79 14.56 4.80
N ILE A 252 19.88 15.03 3.97
CA ILE A 252 19.61 16.45 3.74
C ILE A 252 18.17 16.73 4.20
N PRO A 253 17.96 17.61 5.18
CA PRO A 253 16.62 17.97 5.64
C PRO A 253 15.78 18.56 4.51
N GLU A 254 14.51 18.16 4.43
CA GLU A 254 13.56 18.63 3.43
C GLU A 254 12.32 19.26 4.09
N GLU A 255 11.69 20.22 3.40
CA GLU A 255 10.48 20.86 3.90
C GLU A 255 9.24 20.00 3.64
N HIS A 256 8.30 20.02 4.59
CA HIS A 256 7.00 19.37 4.42
C HIS A 256 6.11 20.16 3.46
N TRP A 257 5.62 19.50 2.41
CA TRP A 257 4.66 20.13 1.49
C TRP A 257 3.26 20.10 2.08
N THR A 258 2.92 21.16 2.82
CA THR A 258 1.67 21.28 3.58
C THR A 258 0.40 21.42 2.74
N TRP A 259 0.52 21.56 1.42
CA TRP A 259 -0.63 21.65 0.51
C TRP A 259 -1.09 20.29 -0.02
N ILE A 260 -0.27 19.23 0.14
CA ILE A 260 -0.68 17.86 -0.19
C ILE A 260 -1.66 17.38 0.88
N SER A 261 -2.70 16.66 0.46
CA SER A 261 -3.82 16.28 1.32
C SER A 261 -4.33 14.87 0.98
N GLY A 262 -5.44 14.71 0.24
CA GLY A 262 -6.08 13.40 0.08
C GLY A 262 -5.25 12.34 -0.67
N ASP A 263 -4.31 12.79 -1.48
CA ASP A 263 -3.44 11.94 -2.29
C ASP A 263 -2.13 11.56 -1.60
N GLY A 264 -1.69 12.29 -0.57
CA GLY A 264 -0.38 12.06 0.04
C GLY A 264 -0.11 12.68 1.41
N GLY A 265 -1.01 13.52 1.91
CA GLY A 265 -0.74 14.47 2.98
C GLY A 265 -1.12 14.02 4.38
N MET A 266 -1.55 12.77 4.58
CA MET A 266 -1.97 12.30 5.91
C MET A 266 -0.76 11.87 6.75
N THR A 267 -0.91 11.97 8.06
CA THR A 267 0.11 11.62 9.05
C THR A 267 -0.50 10.76 10.16
N THR A 268 0.28 9.85 10.73
CA THR A 268 -0.08 9.03 11.90
C THR A 268 1.18 8.37 12.47
N THR A 269 1.05 7.59 13.55
CA THR A 269 2.11 6.71 14.08
C THR A 269 2.10 5.35 13.36
N SER A 270 3.18 4.57 13.47
CA SER A 270 3.22 3.19 12.97
C SER A 270 2.10 2.33 13.58
N ALA A 271 1.85 2.46 14.88
CA ALA A 271 0.76 1.76 15.57
C ALA A 271 -0.62 2.19 15.05
N GLY A 272 -0.85 3.49 14.84
CA GLY A 272 -2.10 4.01 14.28
C GLY A 272 -2.37 3.43 12.88
N LEU A 273 -1.37 3.43 12.00
CA LEU A 273 -1.50 2.83 10.68
C LEU A 273 -1.69 1.30 10.72
N ALA A 274 -0.98 0.58 11.58
CA ALA A 274 -1.16 -0.87 11.72
C ALA A 274 -2.58 -1.21 12.22
N ARG A 275 -3.11 -0.44 13.17
CA ARG A 275 -4.49 -0.60 13.69
C ARG A 275 -5.55 -0.22 12.67
N PHE A 276 -5.29 0.73 11.77
CA PHE A 276 -6.25 1.11 10.72
C PHE A 276 -6.71 -0.10 9.90
N ALA A 277 -5.81 -1.01 9.55
CA ALA A 277 -6.13 -2.21 8.75
C ALA A 277 -7.19 -3.12 9.39
N GLN A 278 -7.22 -3.17 10.71
CA GLN A 278 -8.19 -3.94 11.48
C GLN A 278 -9.58 -3.33 11.33
N LYS A 279 -9.70 -2.02 11.58
CA LYS A 279 -10.97 -1.29 11.48
C LYS A 279 -11.46 -1.14 10.04
N TRP A 280 -10.54 -1.19 9.08
CA TRP A 280 -10.83 -1.21 7.65
C TRP A 280 -11.53 -2.52 7.22
N SER A 281 -11.17 -3.66 7.81
CA SER A 281 -11.65 -4.99 7.38
C SER A 281 -12.74 -5.60 8.26
N ASP A 282 -12.81 -5.24 9.54
CA ASP A 282 -13.71 -5.87 10.52
C ASP A 282 -15.18 -5.43 10.42
N GLY A 283 -15.45 -4.34 9.71
CA GLY A 283 -16.79 -3.75 9.59
C GLY A 283 -16.96 -2.39 10.29
N THR A 284 -15.93 -1.91 10.99
CA THR A 284 -16.01 -0.69 11.81
C THR A 284 -16.04 0.58 10.96
N LEU A 285 -15.07 0.77 10.05
CA LEU A 285 -15.01 1.97 9.20
C LEU A 285 -16.00 1.86 8.03
N ILE A 286 -15.95 0.71 7.34
CA ILE A 286 -16.78 0.35 6.20
C ILE A 286 -17.25 -1.10 6.34
N SER A 287 -18.31 -1.48 5.65
CA SER A 287 -18.79 -2.87 5.66
C SER A 287 -17.75 -3.82 5.05
N LYS A 288 -17.78 -5.10 5.48
CA LYS A 288 -16.96 -6.17 4.90
C LYS A 288 -17.13 -6.31 3.37
N LYS A 289 -18.33 -6.01 2.86
CA LYS A 289 -18.60 -6.00 1.42
C LYS A 289 -17.84 -4.88 0.71
N SER A 290 -17.77 -3.69 1.31
CA SER A 290 -16.98 -2.57 0.78
C SER A 290 -15.48 -2.83 0.88
N PHE A 291 -15.01 -3.45 1.97
CA PHE A 291 -13.62 -3.93 2.09
C PHE A 291 -13.27 -4.85 0.91
N VAL A 292 -14.04 -5.92 0.67
CA VAL A 292 -13.83 -6.83 -0.47
C VAL A 292 -13.86 -6.08 -1.82
N LYS A 293 -14.76 -5.09 -1.97
CA LYS A 293 -14.83 -4.29 -3.19
C LYS A 293 -13.60 -3.42 -3.38
N MET A 294 -13.04 -2.85 -2.32
CA MET A 294 -11.79 -2.09 -2.37
C MET A 294 -10.62 -3.00 -2.76
N THR A 295 -10.51 -4.17 -2.15
CA THR A 295 -9.38 -5.09 -2.33
C THR A 295 -9.51 -6.03 -3.53
N THR A 296 -10.56 -5.89 -4.34
CA THR A 296 -10.69 -6.62 -5.61
C THR A 296 -10.02 -5.83 -6.73
N PRO A 297 -9.00 -6.39 -7.41
CA PRO A 297 -8.35 -5.71 -8.53
C PRO A 297 -9.31 -5.33 -9.64
N PHE A 298 -9.15 -4.13 -10.18
CA PHE A 298 -9.95 -3.65 -11.30
C PHE A 298 -9.67 -4.48 -12.56
N GLN A 299 -10.72 -4.75 -13.34
CA GLN A 299 -10.61 -5.40 -14.64
C GLN A 299 -10.62 -4.34 -15.72
N LEU A 300 -9.53 -4.25 -16.47
CA LEU A 300 -9.40 -3.34 -17.61
C LEU A 300 -10.41 -3.73 -18.70
N ASN A 301 -10.64 -2.81 -19.65
CA ASN A 301 -11.54 -3.03 -20.79
C ASN A 301 -11.11 -4.24 -21.65
N SER A 302 -9.82 -4.58 -21.64
CA SER A 302 -9.25 -5.78 -22.27
C SER A 302 -9.59 -7.10 -21.54
N GLY A 303 -10.16 -7.03 -20.34
CA GLY A 303 -10.38 -8.17 -19.45
C GLY A 303 -9.16 -8.54 -18.60
N ILE A 304 -8.05 -7.82 -18.74
CA ILE A 304 -6.86 -8.02 -17.91
C ILE A 304 -7.07 -7.40 -16.53
N SER A 305 -6.69 -8.11 -15.49
CA SER A 305 -6.65 -7.56 -14.13
C SER A 305 -5.47 -6.60 -13.95
N SER A 306 -5.73 -5.39 -13.46
CA SER A 306 -4.68 -4.38 -13.20
C SER A 306 -3.75 -4.74 -12.04
N GLY A 307 -4.15 -5.66 -11.15
CA GLY A 307 -3.47 -5.94 -9.88
C GLY A 307 -3.70 -4.89 -8.78
N TYR A 308 -4.34 -3.77 -9.11
CA TYR A 308 -4.68 -2.68 -8.19
C TYR A 308 -6.21 -2.58 -8.00
N GLY A 309 -6.63 -2.45 -6.74
CA GLY A 309 -8.04 -2.33 -6.36
C GLY A 309 -8.55 -0.89 -6.41
N LEU A 310 -9.36 -0.48 -5.43
CA LEU A 310 -9.74 0.91 -5.22
C LEU A 310 -8.87 1.48 -4.09
N GLY A 311 -7.88 2.30 -4.44
CA GLY A 311 -6.92 2.87 -3.49
C GLY A 311 -6.06 1.84 -2.76
N THR A 312 -5.97 0.61 -3.28
CA THR A 312 -5.33 -0.52 -2.60
C THR A 312 -4.43 -1.30 -3.55
N ARG A 313 -3.22 -1.58 -3.09
CA ARG A 313 -2.34 -2.59 -3.68
C ARG A 313 -2.75 -3.96 -3.15
N THR A 314 -2.73 -4.96 -4.01
CA THR A 314 -3.04 -6.35 -3.67
C THR A 314 -1.91 -7.25 -4.15
N GLY A 315 -1.77 -8.43 -3.57
CA GLY A 315 -0.88 -9.44 -4.12
C GLY A 315 -0.72 -10.62 -3.17
N ASP A 316 0.41 -11.28 -3.30
CA ASP A 316 0.74 -12.51 -2.61
C ASP A 316 2.17 -12.42 -2.05
N PHE A 317 2.30 -12.62 -0.75
CA PHE A 317 3.59 -12.69 -0.06
C PHE A 317 3.84 -14.13 0.38
N GLU A 318 4.64 -14.84 -0.40
CA GLU A 318 5.04 -16.23 -0.13
C GLU A 318 3.84 -17.20 0.04
N GLY A 319 2.79 -17.04 -0.75
CA GLY A 319 1.57 -17.85 -0.69
C GLY A 319 0.52 -17.33 0.29
N TRP A 320 0.67 -16.09 0.79
CA TRP A 320 -0.35 -15.41 1.57
C TRP A 320 -0.86 -14.17 0.86
N TYR A 321 -2.18 -14.13 0.67
CA TYR A 321 -2.86 -12.94 0.18
C TYR A 321 -2.58 -11.75 1.10
N THR A 322 -2.14 -10.65 0.49
CA THR A 322 -1.82 -9.41 1.18
C THR A 322 -2.44 -8.22 0.46
N VAL A 323 -2.87 -7.24 1.26
CA VAL A 323 -3.45 -5.98 0.80
C VAL A 323 -2.83 -4.82 1.57
N GLY A 324 -2.76 -3.66 0.94
CA GLY A 324 -2.24 -2.48 1.61
C GLY A 324 -1.87 -1.39 0.64
N HIS A 325 -0.84 -0.62 0.98
CA HIS A 325 -0.35 0.44 0.11
C HIS A 325 1.09 0.81 0.46
N THR A 326 1.78 1.41 -0.52
CA THR A 326 3.09 2.04 -0.35
C THR A 326 2.95 3.55 -0.49
N GLY A 327 3.72 4.29 0.28
CA GLY A 327 3.82 5.74 0.25
C GLY A 327 5.27 6.11 0.11
N GLY A 328 5.56 7.01 -0.84
CA GLY A 328 6.89 7.55 -1.03
C GLY A 328 6.78 8.95 -1.61
N ASN A 329 7.69 9.82 -1.19
CA ASN A 329 8.14 11.02 -1.88
C ASN A 329 9.64 11.14 -1.61
N GLU A 330 10.36 12.08 -2.23
CA GLU A 330 11.83 12.19 -2.14
C GLU A 330 12.42 12.32 -0.72
N SER A 331 11.60 12.33 0.33
CA SER A 331 12.01 12.55 1.72
C SER A 331 11.42 11.58 2.75
N THR A 332 10.42 10.75 2.41
CA THR A 332 9.81 9.80 3.36
C THR A 332 9.20 8.60 2.65
N MET A 333 9.20 7.46 3.34
CA MET A 333 8.54 6.24 2.92
C MET A 333 7.60 5.71 4.01
N ALA A 334 6.46 5.18 3.59
CA ALA A 334 5.49 4.52 4.44
C ALA A 334 4.99 3.25 3.75
N MET A 335 4.72 2.21 4.51
CA MET A 335 4.12 1.01 3.96
C MET A 335 3.22 0.34 4.99
N MET A 336 2.08 -0.12 4.51
CA MET A 336 1.17 -0.95 5.28
C MET A 336 0.95 -2.25 4.50
N MET A 337 1.14 -3.39 5.16
CA MET A 337 0.77 -4.71 4.67
C MET A 337 -0.20 -5.35 5.65
N TYR A 338 -1.36 -5.75 5.16
CA TYR A 338 -2.38 -6.46 5.91
C TYR A 338 -2.64 -7.83 5.29
N PHE A 339 -2.70 -8.85 6.14
CA PHE A 339 -2.95 -10.25 5.81
C PHE A 339 -4.32 -10.65 6.36
N PRO A 340 -5.41 -10.49 5.59
CA PRO A 340 -6.77 -10.64 6.12
C PRO A 340 -7.05 -12.03 6.72
N ASP A 341 -6.55 -13.10 6.08
CA ASP A 341 -6.77 -14.48 6.53
C ASP A 341 -6.05 -14.83 7.84
N ARG A 342 -5.10 -13.99 8.25
CA ARG A 342 -4.30 -14.15 9.48
C ARG A 342 -4.58 -13.07 10.50
N ASP A 343 -5.34 -12.07 10.10
CA ASP A 343 -5.64 -10.88 10.85
C ASP A 343 -4.39 -10.14 11.36
N ILE A 344 -3.33 -10.10 10.54
CA ILE A 344 -2.05 -9.47 10.88
C ILE A 344 -1.85 -8.24 10.01
N SER A 345 -1.52 -7.11 10.63
CA SER A 345 -1.14 -5.86 9.98
C SER A 345 0.28 -5.49 10.39
N ILE A 346 1.06 -5.01 9.43
CA ILE A 346 2.41 -4.49 9.64
C ILE A 346 2.44 -3.10 9.02
N ALA A 347 2.93 -2.13 9.79
CA ALA A 347 3.21 -0.78 9.30
C ALA A 347 4.67 -0.45 9.53
N VAL A 348 5.31 0.10 8.51
CA VAL A 348 6.69 0.60 8.58
C VAL A 348 6.71 2.00 8.03
N PHE A 349 7.34 2.91 8.77
CA PHE A 349 7.67 4.26 8.33
C PHE A 349 9.18 4.43 8.31
N ASP A 350 9.64 5.24 7.36
CA ASP A 350 10.99 5.74 7.22
C ASP A 350 10.89 7.25 6.91
N ASN A 351 11.69 8.06 7.59
CA ASN A 351 11.75 9.51 7.37
C ASN A 351 12.81 9.91 6.33
N THR A 352 13.21 8.98 5.47
CA THR A 352 14.15 9.17 4.37
C THR A 352 13.67 8.40 3.14
N ASP A 353 13.77 8.99 1.95
CA ASP A 353 13.60 8.28 0.67
C ASP A 353 14.84 8.45 -0.23
N GLY A 354 14.97 7.59 -1.25
CA GLY A 354 16.12 7.59 -2.17
C GLY A 354 17.34 6.79 -1.67
N SER A 355 17.22 6.11 -0.53
CA SER A 355 18.23 5.20 0.00
C SER A 355 18.09 3.78 -0.59
N PRO A 356 19.17 3.00 -0.76
CA PRO A 356 19.09 1.56 -1.02
C PRO A 356 18.46 0.78 0.15
N THR A 357 18.29 1.42 1.31
CA THR A 357 17.40 0.98 2.38
C THR A 357 15.96 1.18 1.94
N SER A 358 15.21 0.10 1.77
CA SER A 358 13.79 0.23 1.44
C SER A 358 12.93 -0.15 2.64
N THR A 359 12.04 0.75 3.06
CA THR A 359 10.86 0.43 3.88
C THR A 359 10.19 -0.86 3.39
N LEU A 360 10.23 -1.09 2.07
CA LEU A 360 9.84 -2.34 1.41
C LEU A 360 10.60 -3.56 1.94
N SER A 361 11.93 -3.55 1.93
CA SER A 361 12.74 -4.67 2.46
C SER A 361 12.47 -4.90 3.94
N ILE A 362 12.41 -3.82 4.74
CA ILE A 362 12.14 -3.91 6.18
C ILE A 362 10.81 -4.64 6.40
N ILE A 363 9.72 -4.20 5.75
CA ILE A 363 8.42 -4.82 5.97
C ILE A 363 8.39 -6.28 5.52
N GLY A 364 9.13 -6.65 4.46
CA GLY A 364 9.26 -8.03 3.99
C GLY A 364 9.95 -8.92 5.03
N TYR A 365 11.10 -8.50 5.55
CA TYR A 365 11.80 -9.25 6.59
C TYR A 365 11.02 -9.31 7.91
N VAL A 366 10.31 -8.24 8.28
CA VAL A 366 9.40 -8.25 9.44
C VAL A 366 8.25 -9.23 9.20
N ALA A 367 7.67 -9.26 8.00
CA ALA A 367 6.61 -10.21 7.66
C ALA A 367 7.11 -11.67 7.72
N LEU A 368 8.29 -11.97 7.19
CA LEU A 368 8.92 -13.30 7.33
C LEU A 368 9.13 -13.64 8.81
N ALA A 369 9.66 -12.72 9.61
CA ALA A 369 9.90 -12.93 11.03
C ALA A 369 8.61 -13.20 11.80
N VAL A 370 7.59 -12.35 11.64
CA VAL A 370 6.28 -12.47 12.30
C VAL A 370 5.58 -13.78 11.97
N MET A 371 5.83 -14.30 10.77
CA MET A 371 5.20 -15.51 10.29
C MET A 371 6.08 -16.76 10.41
N ASP A 372 7.21 -16.64 11.12
CA ASP A 372 8.19 -17.71 11.35
C ASP A 372 8.64 -18.40 10.06
N ARG A 373 9.04 -17.58 9.08
CA ARG A 373 9.60 -18.02 7.80
C ARG A 373 11.01 -17.51 7.59
N GLU A 374 11.78 -18.30 6.87
CA GLU A 374 13.06 -17.89 6.31
C GLU A 374 12.85 -17.20 4.96
N GLU A 375 13.85 -16.44 4.54
CA GLU A 375 13.87 -15.86 3.20
C GLU A 375 13.84 -16.98 2.15
N PRO A 376 12.99 -16.87 1.13
CA PRO A 376 12.86 -17.92 0.14
C PRO A 376 14.15 -18.05 -0.69
N MET A 377 14.69 -19.27 -0.74
CA MET A 377 15.72 -19.64 -1.70
C MET A 377 15.06 -20.29 -2.91
N HIS A 378 15.05 -19.61 -4.05
CA HIS A 378 14.46 -20.15 -5.27
C HIS A 378 15.52 -20.76 -6.18
N GLU A 379 15.26 -21.98 -6.65
CA GLU A 379 16.00 -22.58 -7.75
C GLU A 379 15.38 -22.16 -9.09
N ASN A 380 16.21 -21.75 -10.04
CA ASN A 380 15.75 -21.37 -11.37
C ASN A 380 15.22 -22.61 -12.11
N GLN A 381 13.92 -22.65 -12.37
CA GLN A 381 13.32 -23.75 -13.13
C GLN A 381 13.70 -23.69 -14.60
N THR A 382 13.81 -24.86 -15.23
CA THR A 382 14.14 -24.97 -16.66
C THR A 382 13.00 -24.42 -17.54
N MET A 383 13.36 -23.60 -18.53
CA MET A 383 12.42 -23.06 -19.52
C MET A 383 12.74 -23.58 -20.93
N SER A 384 11.70 -23.90 -21.70
CA SER A 384 11.84 -24.11 -23.14
C SER A 384 12.21 -22.80 -23.85
N GLN A 385 12.82 -22.90 -25.04
CA GLN A 385 13.14 -21.71 -25.83
C GLN A 385 11.89 -20.90 -26.17
N LEU A 386 10.79 -21.58 -26.53
CA LEU A 386 9.51 -20.94 -26.83
C LEU A 386 8.99 -20.07 -25.67
N LEU A 387 9.17 -20.50 -24.42
CA LEU A 387 8.78 -19.70 -23.27
C LEU A 387 9.67 -18.46 -23.12
N LYS A 388 10.99 -18.62 -23.21
CA LYS A 388 11.95 -17.50 -23.15
C LYS A 388 11.60 -16.43 -24.19
N ASP A 389 11.40 -16.86 -25.44
CA ASP A 389 11.03 -15.98 -26.56
C ASP A 389 9.69 -15.28 -26.31
N SER A 390 8.73 -15.95 -25.65
CA SER A 390 7.42 -15.36 -25.34
C SER A 390 7.51 -14.21 -24.34
N TYR A 391 8.44 -14.26 -23.37
CA TYR A 391 8.64 -13.21 -22.38
C TYR A 391 9.55 -12.08 -22.87
N ALA A 392 10.48 -12.37 -23.77
CA ALA A 392 11.41 -11.37 -24.29
C ALA A 392 10.67 -10.25 -25.04
N GLY A 393 11.19 -9.03 -24.92
CA GLY A 393 10.66 -7.83 -25.57
C GLY A 393 10.71 -6.59 -24.68
N PHE A 394 10.13 -5.52 -25.19
CA PHE A 394 9.98 -4.26 -24.48
C PHE A 394 8.58 -4.15 -23.90
N TYR A 395 8.50 -3.56 -22.71
CA TYR A 395 7.25 -3.34 -22.01
C TYR A 395 7.20 -1.89 -21.52
N ASP A 396 6.11 -1.20 -21.79
CA ASP A 396 5.88 0.19 -21.39
C ASP A 396 4.52 0.35 -20.70
N MET A 397 4.28 1.47 -20.03
CA MET A 397 3.03 1.77 -19.33
C MET A 397 1.81 1.74 -20.24
N TYR A 398 1.96 2.03 -21.55
CA TYR A 398 0.83 2.12 -22.50
C TYR A 398 0.92 1.16 -23.69
N GLY A 399 1.85 0.21 -23.69
CA GLY A 399 1.99 -0.75 -24.79
C GLY A 399 2.52 -0.18 -26.10
N TYR A 400 3.10 1.04 -26.08
CA TYR A 400 3.77 1.63 -27.25
C TYR A 400 5.17 2.08 -26.86
N VAL A 401 6.18 1.74 -27.67
CA VAL A 401 7.54 2.25 -27.48
C VAL A 401 7.54 3.74 -27.81
N THR A 402 7.51 4.57 -26.79
CA THR A 402 8.00 5.95 -26.90
C THR A 402 9.49 5.95 -26.51
N ASP A 403 10.29 6.92 -26.98
CA ASP A 403 11.73 7.10 -26.64
C ASP A 403 11.95 7.41 -25.13
N LYS A 404 11.19 6.79 -24.23
CA LYS A 404 11.15 7.10 -22.81
C LYS A 404 12.07 6.16 -22.01
N PRO A 405 12.75 6.69 -20.98
CA PRO A 405 13.62 5.92 -20.10
C PRO A 405 12.90 4.90 -19.20
N ASP A 406 11.56 4.90 -19.17
CA ASP A 406 10.77 4.09 -18.22
C ASP A 406 10.37 2.70 -18.75
N ALA A 407 10.60 2.43 -20.04
CA ALA A 407 10.33 1.13 -20.62
C ALA A 407 11.26 0.04 -20.04
N LEU A 408 10.70 -1.15 -19.83
CA LEU A 408 11.43 -2.32 -19.34
C LEU A 408 11.77 -3.25 -20.50
N GLU A 409 13.05 -3.56 -20.67
CA GLU A 409 13.54 -4.60 -21.56
C GLU A 409 13.65 -5.92 -20.80
N ILE A 410 13.02 -6.96 -21.32
CA ILE A 410 13.17 -8.36 -20.88
C ILE A 410 13.89 -9.11 -21.99
N TYR A 411 14.97 -9.81 -21.63
CA TYR A 411 15.77 -10.56 -22.61
C TYR A 411 16.39 -11.81 -22.00
N PHE A 412 16.73 -12.79 -22.84
CA PHE A 412 17.50 -13.95 -22.44
C PHE A 412 18.99 -13.71 -22.71
N ASP A 413 19.83 -13.99 -21.73
CA ASP A 413 21.28 -13.95 -21.87
C ASP A 413 21.83 -15.36 -22.09
N GLU A 414 22.44 -15.58 -23.26
CA GLU A 414 22.95 -16.90 -23.67
C GLU A 414 24.21 -17.32 -22.89
N GLU A 415 25.00 -16.38 -22.38
CA GLU A 415 26.21 -16.73 -21.62
C GLU A 415 25.86 -17.20 -20.21
N GLU A 416 24.97 -16.49 -19.53
CA GLU A 416 24.54 -16.83 -18.18
C GLU A 416 23.38 -17.83 -18.14
N GLN A 417 22.75 -18.11 -19.28
CA GLN A 417 21.58 -18.99 -19.41
C GLN A 417 20.42 -18.57 -18.50
N HIS A 418 20.19 -17.25 -18.36
CA HIS A 418 19.14 -16.67 -17.53
C HIS A 418 18.36 -15.58 -18.27
N MET A 419 17.11 -15.34 -17.84
CA MET A 419 16.36 -14.15 -18.24
C MET A 419 16.83 -12.95 -17.41
N PHE A 420 16.85 -11.78 -18.00
CA PHE A 420 17.21 -10.52 -17.37
C PHE A 420 16.13 -9.46 -17.61
N ARG A 421 16.07 -8.49 -16.70
CA ARG A 421 15.32 -7.25 -16.90
C ARG A 421 16.20 -6.02 -16.69
N LYS A 422 16.00 -4.99 -17.48
CA LYS A 422 16.59 -3.66 -17.26
C LYS A 422 15.70 -2.57 -17.84
N TYR A 423 15.84 -1.35 -17.33
CA TYR A 423 15.24 -0.21 -18.01
C TYR A 423 15.98 0.09 -19.30
N VAL A 424 15.25 0.54 -20.32
CA VAL A 424 15.84 0.96 -21.59
C VAL A 424 16.80 2.12 -21.33
N GLY A 425 18.02 2.01 -21.90
CA GLY A 425 19.10 2.98 -21.70
C GLY A 425 20.01 2.72 -20.49
N ALA A 426 19.67 1.77 -19.61
CA ALA A 426 20.54 1.35 -18.53
C ALA A 426 21.86 0.75 -19.06
N GLN A 427 22.99 1.19 -18.51
CA GLN A 427 24.33 0.71 -18.90
C GLN A 427 24.67 -0.66 -18.27
N SER A 428 23.98 -1.04 -17.19
CA SER A 428 24.18 -2.33 -16.54
C SER A 428 23.45 -3.46 -17.29
N LYS A 429 23.84 -4.71 -16.99
CA LYS A 429 23.12 -5.91 -17.48
C LYS A 429 21.69 -6.00 -16.94
N GLY A 430 21.40 -5.30 -15.84
CA GLY A 430 20.12 -5.34 -15.17
C GLY A 430 20.04 -6.42 -14.10
N GLN A 431 18.82 -6.76 -13.72
CA GLN A 431 18.52 -7.74 -12.67
C GLN A 431 18.25 -9.10 -13.29
N LYS A 432 18.86 -10.14 -12.72
CA LYS A 432 18.63 -11.54 -13.12
C LYS A 432 17.25 -11.98 -12.65
N LEU A 433 16.54 -12.71 -13.51
CA LEU A 433 15.23 -13.28 -13.22
C LEU A 433 15.34 -14.78 -12.97
N VAL A 434 14.74 -15.24 -11.88
CA VAL A 434 14.69 -16.65 -11.47
C VAL A 434 13.29 -17.19 -11.74
N PHE A 435 13.15 -18.10 -12.71
CA PHE A 435 11.85 -18.61 -13.12
C PHE A 435 11.26 -19.57 -12.07
N LEU A 436 10.04 -19.27 -11.61
CA LEU A 436 9.33 -20.02 -10.57
C LEU A 436 8.23 -20.92 -11.15
N GLY A 437 8.02 -20.90 -12.48
CA GLY A 437 6.86 -21.53 -13.11
C GLY A 437 5.66 -20.58 -13.20
N ASN A 438 4.59 -21.02 -13.88
CA ASN A 438 3.31 -20.29 -14.00
C ASN A 438 3.49 -18.79 -14.35
N ASP A 439 4.27 -18.50 -15.40
CA ASP A 439 4.54 -17.14 -15.87
C ASP A 439 5.14 -16.19 -14.80
N THR A 440 5.73 -16.73 -13.73
CA THR A 440 6.21 -15.97 -12.57
C THR A 440 7.73 -16.09 -12.40
N PHE A 441 8.36 -14.98 -12.06
CA PHE A 441 9.80 -14.88 -11.77
C PHE A 441 10.04 -14.19 -10.43
N ALA A 442 11.02 -14.67 -9.67
CA ALA A 442 11.68 -13.88 -8.63
C ALA A 442 12.78 -12.99 -9.25
N ILE A 443 13.18 -11.93 -8.55
CA ILE A 443 14.16 -10.96 -9.04
C ILE A 443 15.38 -10.97 -8.13
N ASP A 444 16.53 -11.39 -8.64
CA ASP A 444 17.79 -11.39 -7.89
C ASP A 444 18.35 -9.95 -7.75
N PRO A 445 18.79 -9.50 -6.56
CA PRO A 445 18.90 -10.22 -5.27
C PRO A 445 17.69 -10.09 -4.33
N TYR A 446 16.59 -9.49 -4.77
CA TYR A 446 15.38 -9.31 -3.99
C TYR A 446 14.44 -10.51 -4.13
N MET A 447 14.79 -11.62 -3.48
CA MET A 447 14.14 -12.92 -3.71
C MET A 447 12.66 -12.98 -3.30
N MET A 448 12.15 -11.98 -2.58
CA MET A 448 10.72 -11.81 -2.26
C MET A 448 9.93 -11.00 -3.32
N ASP A 449 10.62 -10.31 -4.22
CA ASP A 449 9.97 -9.57 -5.30
C ASP A 449 9.50 -10.54 -6.40
N ARG A 450 8.43 -10.16 -7.10
CA ARG A 450 7.87 -10.95 -8.21
C ARG A 450 7.69 -10.13 -9.48
N LEU A 451 7.94 -10.79 -10.60
CA LEU A 451 7.51 -10.35 -11.92
C LEU A 451 6.60 -11.44 -12.49
N GLU A 452 5.31 -11.11 -12.66
CA GLU A 452 4.30 -12.03 -13.18
C GLU A 452 3.88 -11.59 -14.58
N PHE A 453 4.05 -12.44 -15.58
CA PHE A 453 3.58 -12.18 -16.93
C PHE A 453 2.09 -12.52 -17.06
N VAL A 454 1.39 -11.67 -17.80
CA VAL A 454 -0.04 -11.81 -18.08
C VAL A 454 -0.22 -12.22 -19.52
N ARG A 455 -1.04 -13.25 -19.74
CA ARG A 455 -1.41 -13.73 -21.07
C ARG A 455 -2.82 -13.31 -21.44
N ASP A 456 -3.03 -13.04 -22.73
CA ASP A 456 -4.36 -12.86 -23.31
C ASP A 456 -5.09 -14.21 -23.49
N ALA A 457 -6.32 -14.17 -23.97
CA ALA A 457 -7.12 -15.37 -24.25
C ALA A 457 -6.51 -16.30 -25.32
N SER A 458 -5.58 -15.80 -26.14
CA SER A 458 -4.85 -16.57 -27.16
C SER A 458 -3.55 -17.18 -26.63
N GLY A 459 -3.18 -16.88 -25.38
CA GLY A 459 -1.96 -17.36 -24.74
C GLY A 459 -0.74 -16.48 -25.00
N ASN A 460 -0.88 -15.32 -25.64
CA ASN A 460 0.23 -14.40 -25.88
C ASN A 460 0.53 -13.60 -24.62
N VAL A 461 1.80 -13.42 -24.28
CA VAL A 461 2.21 -12.48 -23.22
C VAL A 461 1.94 -11.06 -23.69
N VAL A 462 1.08 -10.35 -22.97
CA VAL A 462 0.62 -8.99 -23.32
C VAL A 462 0.99 -7.96 -22.26
N ALA A 463 1.34 -8.38 -21.06
CA ALA A 463 1.75 -7.49 -19.98
C ALA A 463 2.57 -8.22 -18.92
N TYR A 464 3.10 -7.48 -17.97
CA TYR A 464 3.58 -8.00 -16.70
C TYR A 464 3.00 -7.18 -15.54
N ARG A 465 2.98 -7.79 -14.36
CA ARG A 465 2.75 -7.14 -13.07
C ARG A 465 3.99 -7.32 -12.21
N ASN A 466 4.40 -6.25 -11.55
CA ASN A 466 5.56 -6.23 -10.67
C ASN A 466 5.10 -6.07 -9.23
N TYR A 467 5.65 -6.90 -8.35
CA TYR A 467 5.34 -6.92 -6.94
C TYR A 467 6.63 -6.75 -6.15
N TRP A 468 6.58 -5.92 -5.12
CA TRP A 468 7.65 -5.78 -4.14
C TRP A 468 7.17 -6.33 -2.82
N ASN A 469 7.88 -7.32 -2.30
CA ASN A 469 7.49 -8.06 -1.09
C ASN A 469 6.00 -8.41 -1.08
N GLY A 470 5.51 -8.93 -2.21
CA GLY A 470 4.14 -9.39 -2.39
C GLY A 470 3.08 -8.31 -2.64
N LEU A 471 3.38 -7.01 -2.54
CA LEU A 471 2.43 -5.95 -2.92
C LEU A 471 2.65 -5.46 -4.35
N PHE A 472 1.57 -5.42 -5.13
CA PHE A 472 1.58 -4.90 -6.50
C PHE A 472 2.10 -3.46 -6.55
N GLN A 473 3.06 -3.20 -7.43
CA GLN A 473 3.68 -1.88 -7.61
C GLN A 473 3.25 -1.23 -8.91
N ARG A 474 3.42 -1.97 -10.01
CA ARG A 474 3.14 -1.46 -11.36
C ARG A 474 2.83 -2.58 -12.33
N MET A 475 2.20 -2.18 -13.42
CA MET A 475 1.94 -3.01 -14.58
C MET A 475 2.62 -2.37 -15.81
N GLY A 476 3.15 -3.20 -16.71
CA GLY A 476 3.67 -2.76 -18.00
C GLY A 476 3.10 -3.65 -19.10
N PHE A 477 2.73 -3.07 -20.23
CA PHE A 477 2.17 -3.73 -21.39
C PHE A 477 3.26 -3.99 -22.42
N LYS A 478 3.24 -5.17 -23.02
CA LYS A 478 4.20 -5.54 -24.06
C LYS A 478 4.01 -4.61 -25.25
N ALA A 479 5.10 -4.01 -25.69
CA ALA A 479 5.08 -3.16 -26.88
C ALA A 479 5.05 -4.03 -28.14
N ASP A 480 4.30 -3.57 -29.14
CA ASP A 480 4.16 -4.21 -30.46
C ASP A 480 5.47 -4.30 -31.25
#